data_AF-A0A1Q6WMI1-F1
#
_entry.id   AF-A0A1Q6WMI1-F1
#
_cell.length_a   1.000
_cell.length_b   1.000
_cell.length_c   1.000
_cell.angle_alpha   90.00
_cell.angle_beta   90.00
_cell.angle_gamma   90.00
#
_symmetry.space_group_name_H-M   'P 1'
#
loop_
_entity.id
_entity.type
_entity.pdbx_description
1 polymer ?
#
loop_
_entity_poly.entity_id
_entity_poly.type
_entity_poly.pdbx_seq_one_letter_code
_entity_poly.pdbx_strand_id
1 'polypeptide(L)'
;MWVLVIVLIVALMIPITAILLDSPLGRSIARRLEGEAPGDGRTAGVRELERRVEVLETDLEDLNRSISGMREELQFVQRLLEDPNKKPRGS
;
A
#
# COMPACT_ATOMS: atom_id res chain seq x y z
N MET A 1 4.47 35.58 -8.95
CA MET A 1 4.11 35.06 -10.29
C MET A 1 3.30 33.77 -10.21
N TRP A 2 3.71 32.76 -9.44
CA TRP A 2 2.99 31.47 -9.28
C TRP A 2 1.55 31.57 -8.73
N VAL A 3 1.28 32.52 -7.85
CA VAL A 3 -0.08 32.70 -7.28
C VAL A 3 -1.10 33.05 -8.37
N LEU A 4 -0.72 33.87 -9.36
CA LEU A 4 -1.60 34.19 -10.49
C LEU A 4 -1.86 32.97 -11.38
N VAL A 5 -0.87 32.10 -11.54
CA VAL A 5 -1.01 30.83 -12.27
C VAL A 5 -1.98 29.89 -11.52
N ILE A 6 -1.85 29.78 -10.20
CA ILE A 6 -2.75 28.96 -9.37
C ILE A 6 -4.18 29.50 -9.44
N VAL A 7 -4.37 30.81 -9.30
CA VAL A 7 -5.69 31.45 -9.39
C VAL A 7 -6.31 31.25 -10.77
N LEU A 8 -5.50 31.34 -11.83
CA LEU A 8 -5.97 31.10 -13.20
C LEU A 8 -6.38 29.65 -13.42
N ILE A 9 -5.64 28.67 -12.86
CA ILE A 9 -6.01 27.25 -12.89
C ILE A 9 -7.33 27.02 -12.14
N VAL A 10 -7.45 27.55 -10.92
CA VAL A 10 -8.68 27.40 -10.11
C VAL A 10 -9.88 28.06 -10.80
N ALA A 11 -9.70 29.24 -11.38
CA ALA A 11 -10.75 29.92 -12.14
C ALA A 11 -11.20 29.12 -13.37
N LEU A 12 -10.27 28.42 -14.04
CA LEU A 12 -10.57 27.56 -15.19
C LEU A 12 -11.31 26.27 -14.79
N MET A 13 -11.11 25.77 -13.57
CA MET A 13 -11.78 24.56 -13.06
C MET A 13 -13.29 24.77 -12.82
N ILE A 14 -13.71 25.99 -12.50
CA ILE A 14 -15.12 26.34 -12.23
C ILE A 14 -16.03 26.06 -13.44
N PRO A 15 -15.77 26.60 -14.66
CA PRO A 15 -16.62 26.36 -15.83
C PRO A 15 -16.58 24.92 -16.33
N ILE A 16 -15.42 24.24 -16.23
CA ILE A 16 -15.29 22.81 -16.56
C ILE A 16 -16.26 22.00 -15.69
N THR A 17 -16.24 22.25 -14.38
CA THR A 17 -17.12 21.55 -13.43
C THR A 17 -18.60 21.82 -13.71
N ALA A 18 -18.97 23.05 -14.06
CA ALA A 18 -20.35 23.42 -14.42
C ALA A 18 -20.85 22.71 -15.68
N ILE A 19 -20.03 22.62 -16.74
CA ILE A 19 -20.37 21.93 -17.99
C ILE A 19 -20.46 20.41 -17.78
N LEU A 20 -19.57 19.85 -16.95
CA LEU A 20 -19.61 18.41 -16.65
C LEU A 20 -20.83 18.02 -15.83
N LEU A 21 -21.33 18.89 -14.95
CA LEU A 21 -22.47 18.60 -14.07
C LEU A 21 -23.78 18.38 -14.86
N ASP A 22 -23.92 19.04 -16.01
CA ASP A 22 -25.05 18.88 -16.93
C ASP A 22 -24.88 17.74 -17.94
N SER A 23 -23.75 17.02 -17.92
CA SER A 23 -23.43 15.96 -18.87
C SER A 23 -23.51 14.56 -18.23
N PRO A 24 -23.94 13.50 -18.97
CA PRO A 24 -23.99 12.12 -18.47
C PRO A 24 -22.64 11.59 -17.93
N LEU A 25 -21.52 12.21 -18.31
CA LEU A 25 -20.19 11.92 -17.76
C LEU A 25 -20.02 12.41 -16.31
N GLY A 26 -20.56 13.57 -15.97
CA GLY A 26 -20.57 14.06 -14.58
C GLY A 26 -21.44 13.19 -13.68
N ARG A 27 -22.56 12.65 -14.20
CA ARG A 27 -23.46 11.78 -13.44
C ARG A 27 -22.92 10.35 -13.23
N SER A 28 -22.13 9.82 -14.16
CA SER A 28 -21.50 8.50 -14.01
C SER A 28 -20.28 8.55 -13.10
N ILE A 29 -19.49 9.63 -13.17
CA ILE A 29 -18.45 9.93 -12.20
C ILE A 29 -19.09 10.22 -10.83
N ALA A 30 -20.16 11.01 -10.75
CA ALA A 30 -20.90 11.23 -9.52
C ALA A 30 -21.58 9.96 -8.99
N ARG A 31 -21.84 8.92 -9.79
CA ARG A 31 -22.33 7.63 -9.26
C ARG A 31 -21.20 6.76 -8.70
N ARG A 32 -19.97 6.95 -9.17
CA ARG A 32 -18.76 6.37 -8.55
C ARG A 32 -18.27 7.19 -7.36
N LEU A 33 -18.39 8.51 -7.44
CA LEU A 33 -18.13 9.46 -6.37
C LEU A 33 -19.29 9.57 -5.38
N GLU A 34 -20.52 9.16 -5.64
CA GLU A 34 -21.54 8.95 -4.60
C GLU A 34 -21.16 7.74 -3.73
N GLY A 35 -20.30 6.86 -4.25
CA GLY A 35 -19.52 5.94 -3.42
C GLY A 35 -18.35 6.59 -2.67
N GLU A 36 -17.96 7.84 -2.98
CA GLU A 36 -16.72 8.49 -2.53
C GLU A 36 -16.74 10.05 -2.45
N ALA A 37 -17.84 10.66 -1.98
CA ALA A 37 -17.99 12.11 -1.82
C ALA A 37 -18.82 12.44 -0.56
N PRO A 38 -18.71 13.65 0.00
CA PRO A 38 -18.13 13.87 1.30
C PRO A 38 -19.24 14.13 2.32
N GLY A 39 -19.59 13.09 3.07
CA GLY A 39 -20.49 13.19 4.21
C GLY A 39 -20.36 11.97 5.13
N ASP A 40 -20.09 10.79 4.56
CA ASP A 40 -20.00 9.56 5.35
C ASP A 40 -19.11 8.44 4.73
N GLY A 41 -18.68 8.58 3.46
CA GLY A 41 -17.93 7.54 2.73
C GLY A 41 -16.40 7.63 2.83
N ARG A 42 -15.83 8.79 3.17
CA ARG A 42 -14.37 8.97 3.26
C ARG A 42 -13.77 8.29 4.50
N THR A 43 -14.53 8.22 5.59
CA THR A 43 -14.22 7.44 6.78
C THR A 43 -14.36 5.93 6.55
N ALA A 44 -15.32 5.49 5.74
CA ALA A 44 -15.49 4.08 5.38
C ALA A 44 -14.35 3.58 4.47
N GLY A 45 -13.96 4.37 3.46
CA GLY A 45 -12.80 4.05 2.61
C GLY A 45 -11.50 4.04 3.41
N VAL A 46 -11.28 5.01 4.30
CA VAL A 46 -10.09 5.04 5.17
C VAL A 46 -10.06 3.85 6.14
N ARG A 47 -11.19 3.45 6.74
CA ARG A 47 -11.27 2.26 7.61
C ARG A 47 -10.99 0.95 6.85
N GLU A 48 -11.45 0.85 5.60
CA GLU A 48 -11.15 -0.30 4.75
C GLU A 48 -9.66 -0.33 4.36
N LEU A 49 -9.05 0.82 4.09
CA LEU A 49 -7.60 0.92 3.88
C LEU A 49 -6.84 0.56 5.16
N GLU A 50 -7.26 1.05 6.33
CA GLU A 50 -6.65 0.74 7.63
C GLU A 50 -6.68 -0.76 7.93
N ARG A 51 -7.83 -1.41 7.67
CA ARG A 51 -7.97 -2.86 7.82
C ARG A 51 -7.07 -3.64 6.86
N ARG A 52 -6.91 -3.16 5.62
CA ARG A 52 -5.98 -3.77 4.67
C ARG A 52 -4.53 -3.61 5.10
N VAL A 53 -4.17 -2.43 5.62
CA VAL A 53 -2.83 -2.15 6.15
C VAL A 53 -2.53 -3.06 7.35
N GLU A 54 -3.45 -3.23 8.29
CA GLU A 54 -3.28 -4.13 9.45
C GLU A 54 -3.04 -5.58 9.02
N VAL A 55 -3.77 -6.07 8.01
CA VAL A 55 -3.55 -7.40 7.43
C VAL A 55 -2.18 -7.49 6.77
N LEU A 56 -1.80 -6.48 5.99
CA LEU A 56 -0.49 -6.40 5.33
C LEU A 56 0.67 -6.35 6.34
N GLU A 57 0.51 -5.63 7.45
CA GLU A 57 1.49 -5.57 8.53
C GLU A 57 1.66 -6.93 9.22
N THR A 58 0.54 -7.62 9.48
CA THR A 58 0.54 -8.97 10.04
C THR A 58 1.24 -9.96 9.11
N ASP A 59 0.90 -9.93 7.82
CA ASP A 59 1.52 -10.80 6.81
C ASP A 59 3.02 -10.53 6.67
N LEU A 60 3.45 -9.27 6.80
CA LEU A 60 4.86 -8.89 6.80
C LEU A 60 5.59 -9.40 8.04
N GLU A 61 4.96 -9.37 9.21
CA GLU A 61 5.55 -9.87 10.45
C GLU A 61 5.73 -11.39 10.41
N ASP A 62 4.73 -12.12 9.89
CA ASP A 62 4.79 -13.56 9.64
C ASP A 62 5.84 -13.93 8.60
N LEU A 63 5.95 -13.15 7.52
CA LEU A 63 6.96 -13.36 6.49
C LEU A 63 8.37 -13.11 7.04
N ASN A 64 8.57 -12.07 7.85
CA ASN A 64 9.83 -11.77 8.50
C ASN A 64 10.26 -12.88 9.47
N ARG A 65 9.31 -13.45 10.21
CA ARG A 65 9.55 -14.60 11.08
C ARG A 65 9.94 -15.86 10.29
N SER A 66 9.28 -16.08 9.15
CA SER A 66 9.58 -17.19 8.24
C SER A 66 10.97 -17.07 7.62
N ILE A 67 11.36 -15.87 7.18
CA ILE A 67 12.71 -15.59 6.67
C ILE A 67 13.77 -15.82 7.76
N SER A 68 13.48 -15.40 8.99
CA SER A 68 14.38 -15.60 10.13
C SER A 68 14.59 -17.09 10.43
N GLY A 69 13.51 -17.87 10.47
CA GLY A 69 13.60 -19.33 10.65
C GLY A 69 14.33 -20.03 9.51
N MET A 70 14.07 -19.63 8.26
CA MET A 70 14.77 -20.16 7.08
C MET A 70 16.27 -19.84 7.11
N ARG A 71 16.65 -18.67 7.65
CA ARG A 71 18.05 -18.28 7.83
C ARG A 71 18.75 -19.13 8.90
N GLU A 72 18.06 -19.48 9.97
CA GLU A 72 18.56 -20.39 11.00
C GLU A 72 18.77 -21.81 10.44
N GLU A 73 17.83 -22.32 9.64
CA GLU A 73 17.98 -23.61 8.95
C GLU A 73 19.17 -23.61 7.98
N LEU A 74 19.35 -22.54 7.20
CA LEU A 74 20.51 -22.40 6.31
C LEU A 74 21.83 -22.35 7.11
N GLN A 75 21.86 -21.65 8.24
CA GLN A 75 23.05 -21.59 9.09
C GLN A 75 23.34 -22.94 9.76
N PHE A 76 22.31 -23.69 10.15
CA PHE A 76 22.44 -25.05 10.69
C PHE A 76 22.97 -26.03 9.64
N VAL A 77 22.45 -25.96 8.40
CA VAL A 77 22.94 -26.77 7.27
C VAL A 77 24.39 -26.38 6.94
N GLN A 78 24.72 -25.09 6.94
CA GLN A 78 26.09 -24.62 6.74
C GLN A 78 27.03 -25.12 7.84
N ARG A 79 26.60 -25.13 9.11
CA ARG A 79 27.35 -25.69 10.24
C ARG A 79 27.58 -27.19 10.08
N LEU A 80 26.56 -27.94 9.67
CA LEU A 80 26.65 -29.38 9.39
C LEU A 80 27.55 -29.71 8.19
N LEU A 81 27.66 -28.79 7.23
CA LEU A 81 28.55 -28.89 6.06
C LEU A 81 29.96 -28.34 6.31
N GLU A 82 30.16 -27.49 7.32
CA GLU A 82 31.48 -27.03 7.80
C GLU A 82 32.15 -28.04 8.76
N ASP A 83 31.38 -28.74 9.61
CA ASP A 83 31.88 -29.78 10.53
C ASP A 83 32.00 -31.24 10.01
N PRO A 84 31.74 -31.63 8.74
CA PRO A 84 31.97 -33.01 8.29
C PRO A 84 33.46 -33.30 8.05
N ASN A 85 34.32 -32.27 8.03
CA ASN A 85 35.76 -32.39 7.79
C ASN A 85 36.60 -32.33 9.08
N LYS A 86 35.99 -32.19 10.26
CA LYS A 86 36.67 -32.27 11.57
C LYS A 86 36.52 -33.64 12.24
N LYS A 87 36.87 -34.69 11.52
CA LYS A 87 37.61 -35.82 12.12
C LYS A 87 38.37 -36.50 11.00
N PRO A 88 39.72 -36.53 11.04
CA PRO A 88 40.39 -37.48 11.93
C PRO A 88 41.82 -37.11 12.40
N ARG A 89 42.14 -37.46 13.67
CA ARG A 89 43.36 -38.17 14.16
C ARG A 89 43.95 -37.61 15.46
N GLY A 90 44.19 -38.53 16.39
CA GLY A 90 45.10 -38.44 17.54
C GLY A 90 44.46 -37.77 18.76
N SER A 91 44.34 -38.37 19.94
CA SER A 91 45.05 -39.52 20.53
C SER A 91 44.13 -40.33 21.44
#